data_AF-A0A7J4VHC9-F1
#
_entry.id   AF-A0A7J4VHC9-F1
#
_cell.length_a   1.000
_cell.length_b   1.000
_cell.length_c   1.000
_cell.angle_alpha   90.00
_cell.angle_beta   90.00
_cell.angle_gamma   90.00
#
_symmetry.space_group_name_H-M   'P 1'
#
loop_
_entity.id
_entity.type
_entity.pdbx_description
1 polymer ?
#
loop_
_entity_poly.entity_id
_entity_poly.type
_entity_poly.pdbx_seq_one_letter_code
_entity_poly.pdbx_strand_id
1 'polypeptide(L)'
;MYGNNEFRKTKNDSRFGKKNSEGEMSSYALQEAIDWTGKLMDKEFKGRGDKEYQVRYRLSENSGVPESYLYRLQYKSRTMKDVAGEYYRRLKLYYEHTCEVNEDAADRYEAERLRLRGDHEKIDAKRASARVDVAASTIRKGKKG
;
A
#
# COMPACT_ATOMS: atom_id res chain seq x y z
N MET A 1 41.07 -39.58 45.99
CA MET A 1 40.86 -38.39 46.85
C MET A 1 40.29 -37.29 45.98
N TYR A 2 38.98 -37.04 46.06
CA TYR A 2 38.34 -35.95 45.32
C TYR A 2 38.18 -34.77 46.28
N GLY A 3 39.02 -33.75 46.08
CA GLY A 3 38.99 -32.51 46.84
C GLY A 3 37.98 -31.54 46.25
N ASN A 4 37.02 -31.14 47.08
CA ASN A 4 36.10 -30.05 46.84
C ASN A 4 36.84 -28.72 46.72
N ASN A 5 36.39 -27.84 45.81
CA ASN A 5 36.48 -26.42 46.08
C ASN A 5 35.29 -25.69 45.43
N GLU A 6 34.29 -25.43 46.27
CA GLU A 6 33.24 -24.45 45.99
C GLU A 6 33.87 -23.04 45.99
N PHE A 7 33.69 -22.30 44.90
CA PHE A 7 33.81 -20.84 44.95
C PHE A 7 32.55 -20.24 44.33
N ARG A 8 31.61 -19.86 45.20
CA ARG A 8 30.41 -19.11 44.85
C ARG A 8 30.73 -17.61 44.73
N LYS A 9 30.23 -17.03 43.63
CA LYS A 9 29.70 -15.65 43.47
C LYS A 9 30.71 -14.49 43.44
N THR A 10 30.82 -13.85 42.26
CA THR A 10 30.52 -12.41 42.10
C THR A 10 30.01 -12.14 40.67
N LYS A 11 28.89 -11.42 40.59
CA LYS A 11 28.38 -10.81 39.36
C LYS A 11 29.36 -9.69 38.96
N ASN A 12 29.93 -9.76 37.76
CA ASN A 12 30.56 -8.61 37.13
C ASN A 12 29.73 -8.17 35.92
N ASP A 13 28.80 -7.26 36.22
CA ASP A 13 28.33 -6.24 35.28
C ASP A 13 29.53 -5.37 34.87
N SER A 14 29.96 -5.48 33.62
CA SER A 14 30.66 -4.43 32.88
C SER A 14 30.26 -4.58 31.40
N ARG A 15 29.10 -4.06 30.99
CA ARG A 15 28.91 -2.66 30.56
C ARG A 15 30.13 -2.09 29.80
N PHE A 16 29.89 -1.80 28.53
CA PHE A 16 30.73 -1.04 27.60
C PHE A 16 31.91 -1.76 26.93
N GLY A 17 31.54 -2.74 26.11
CA GLY A 17 32.22 -3.01 24.85
C GLY A 17 31.15 -3.15 23.77
N LYS A 18 30.46 -2.05 23.45
CA LYS A 18 29.49 -1.98 22.35
C LYS A 18 30.28 -2.19 21.06
N LYS A 19 30.53 -3.45 20.69
CA LYS A 19 30.79 -3.80 19.29
C LYS A 19 29.47 -3.47 18.61
N ASN A 20 29.41 -2.31 17.98
CA ASN A 20 28.41 -2.08 16.95
C ASN A 20 28.63 -3.20 15.94
N SER A 21 27.83 -4.24 16.06
CA SER A 21 27.79 -5.32 15.10
C SER A 21 27.53 -4.68 13.74
N GLU A 22 28.43 -4.91 12.80
CA GLU A 22 28.28 -4.64 11.36
C GLU A 22 27.14 -5.50 10.76
N GLY A 23 25.97 -5.47 11.39
CA GLY A 23 24.86 -6.39 11.19
C GLY A 23 23.57 -5.72 10.73
N GLU A 24 23.56 -4.42 10.45
CA GLU A 24 22.28 -3.70 10.30
C GLU A 24 22.28 -2.63 9.20
N MET A 25 23.00 -2.87 8.10
CA MET A 25 22.78 -2.11 6.87
C MET A 25 22.38 -3.08 5.75
N SER A 26 21.09 -3.45 5.74
CA SER A 26 20.44 -3.99 4.54
C SER A 26 20.67 -3.01 3.39
N SER A 27 20.93 -3.50 2.17
CA SER A 27 21.01 -2.62 1.00
C SER A 27 19.70 -1.83 0.84
N TYR A 28 19.80 -0.60 0.34
CA TYR A 28 18.62 0.24 0.05
C TYR A 28 17.67 -0.48 -0.91
N ALA A 29 18.24 -1.14 -1.93
CA ALA A 29 17.49 -1.96 -2.88
C ALA A 29 16.74 -3.13 -2.23
N LEU A 30 17.31 -3.76 -1.20
CA LEU A 30 16.62 -4.78 -0.43
C LEU A 30 15.46 -4.22 0.38
N GLN A 31 15.64 -3.05 1.00
CA GLN A 31 14.57 -2.41 1.76
C GLN A 31 13.39 -2.00 0.85
N GLU A 32 13.68 -1.44 -0.32
CA GLU A 32 12.67 -1.11 -1.34
C GLU A 32 11.95 -2.36 -1.84
N ALA A 33 12.68 -3.43 -2.15
CA ALA A 33 12.08 -4.68 -2.62
C ALA A 33 11.13 -5.30 -1.59
N ILE A 34 11.47 -5.23 -0.29
CA ILE A 34 10.61 -5.69 0.80
C ILE A 34 9.33 -4.86 0.85
N ASP A 35 9.46 -3.52 0.79
CA ASP A 35 8.32 -2.60 0.83
C ASP A 35 7.37 -2.79 -0.37
N TRP A 36 7.92 -2.87 -1.58
CA TRP A 36 7.14 -3.17 -2.78
C TRP A 36 6.45 -4.52 -2.68
N THR A 37 7.15 -5.56 -2.21
CA THR A 37 6.55 -6.89 -2.06
C THR A 37 5.36 -6.85 -1.10
N GLY A 38 5.46 -6.15 0.04
CA GLY A 38 4.34 -5.99 0.98
C GLY A 38 3.13 -5.30 0.35
N LYS A 39 3.36 -4.14 -0.29
CA LYS A 39 2.29 -3.37 -0.96
C LYS A 39 1.62 -4.14 -2.09
N LEU A 40 2.39 -4.89 -2.86
CA LEU A 40 1.90 -5.71 -3.96
C LEU A 40 1.09 -6.91 -3.44
N MET A 41 1.54 -7.57 -2.37
CA MET A 41 0.78 -8.62 -1.70
C MET A 41 -0.56 -8.09 -1.17
N ASP A 42 -0.58 -6.91 -0.55
CA ASP A 42 -1.81 -6.29 -0.05
C ASP A 42 -2.79 -5.97 -1.19
N LYS A 43 -2.29 -5.49 -2.34
CA LYS A 43 -3.13 -5.22 -3.51
C LYS A 43 -3.71 -6.48 -4.14
N GLU A 44 -2.94 -7.57 -4.19
CA GLU A 44 -3.36 -8.85 -4.76
C GLU A 44 -4.31 -9.64 -3.84
N PHE A 45 -4.43 -9.23 -2.58
CA PHE A 45 -5.28 -9.87 -1.58
C PHE A 45 -6.77 -9.58 -1.84
N LYS A 46 -7.54 -10.62 -2.21
CA LYS A 46 -8.96 -10.47 -2.59
C LYS A 46 -9.96 -10.64 -1.44
N GLY A 47 -9.51 -10.93 -0.22
CA GLY A 47 -10.37 -10.96 0.97
C GLY A 47 -10.27 -12.23 1.82
N ARG A 48 -11.26 -12.44 2.71
CA ARG A 48 -11.22 -13.35 3.88
C ARG A 48 -10.91 -14.83 3.59
N GLY A 49 -11.01 -15.27 2.34
CA GLY A 49 -10.68 -16.65 1.92
C GLY A 49 -9.32 -16.80 1.23
N ASP A 50 -8.65 -15.71 0.88
CA ASP A 50 -7.36 -15.75 0.20
C ASP A 50 -6.26 -16.14 1.19
N LYS A 51 -5.53 -17.20 0.84
CA LYS A 51 -4.36 -17.60 1.61
C LYS A 51 -3.14 -16.86 1.08
N GLU A 52 -2.25 -16.48 1.97
CA GLU A 52 -1.07 -15.71 1.63
C GLU A 52 -0.19 -16.37 0.55
N TYR A 53 -0.07 -17.71 0.55
CA TYR A 53 0.65 -18.41 -0.51
C TYR A 53 -0.02 -18.28 -1.89
N GLN A 54 -1.35 -18.19 -1.95
CA GLN A 54 -2.09 -18.01 -3.19
C GLN A 54 -1.89 -16.60 -3.73
N VAL A 55 -1.86 -15.61 -2.84
CA VAL A 55 -1.55 -14.21 -3.18
C VAL A 55 -0.12 -14.10 -3.71
N ARG A 56 0.83 -14.73 -3.03
CA ARG A 56 2.24 -14.77 -3.47
C ARG A 56 2.41 -15.51 -4.79
N TYR A 57 1.66 -16.58 -5.02
CA TYR A 57 1.64 -17.28 -6.30
C TYR A 57 1.14 -16.37 -7.43
N ARG A 58 0.03 -15.65 -7.23
CA ARG A 58 -0.45 -14.66 -8.21
C ARG A 58 0.57 -13.56 -8.46
N LEU A 59 1.19 -13.04 -7.40
CA LEU A 59 2.25 -12.04 -7.52
C LEU A 59 3.45 -12.59 -8.31
N SER A 60 3.81 -13.85 -8.11
CA SER A 60 4.87 -14.52 -8.88
C SER A 60 4.51 -14.60 -10.37
N GLU A 61 3.28 -15.00 -10.70
CA GLU A 61 2.81 -15.08 -12.09
C GLU A 61 2.78 -13.70 -12.77
N ASN A 62 2.34 -12.66 -12.05
CA ASN A 62 2.19 -11.32 -12.61
C ASN A 62 3.52 -10.56 -12.72
N SER A 63 4.41 -10.69 -11.74
CA SER A 63 5.69 -9.98 -11.71
C SER A 63 6.83 -10.75 -12.38
N GLY A 64 6.67 -12.06 -12.61
CA GLY A 64 7.73 -12.93 -13.10
C GLY A 64 8.87 -13.16 -12.10
N VAL A 65 8.68 -12.82 -10.82
CA VAL A 65 9.63 -13.12 -9.75
C VAL A 65 9.24 -14.44 -9.09
N PRO A 66 10.15 -15.41 -8.95
CA PRO A 66 9.82 -16.72 -8.40
C PRO A 66 9.21 -16.65 -7.00
N GLU A 67 8.19 -17.47 -6.75
CA GLU A 67 7.51 -17.53 -5.45
C GLU A 67 8.48 -17.78 -4.29
N SER A 68 9.50 -18.62 -4.50
CA SER A 68 10.55 -18.90 -3.51
C SER A 68 11.37 -17.66 -3.15
N TYR A 69 11.55 -16.75 -4.10
CA TYR A 69 12.27 -15.49 -3.90
C TYR A 69 11.39 -14.49 -3.13
N LEU A 70 10.12 -14.37 -3.50
CA LEU A 70 9.13 -13.55 -2.78
C LEU A 70 8.97 -14.02 -1.33
N TYR A 71 8.89 -15.33 -1.11
CA TYR A 71 8.86 -15.91 0.24
C TYR A 71 10.10 -15.53 1.06
N ARG A 72 11.27 -15.51 0.41
CA ARG A 72 12.53 -15.13 1.07
C ARG A 72 12.54 -13.65 1.43
N LEU A 73 12.08 -12.76 0.54
CA LEU A 73 11.93 -11.33 0.83
C LEU A 73 10.99 -11.08 2.02
N GLN A 74 9.90 -11.85 2.11
CA GLN A 74 8.92 -11.67 3.16
C GLN A 74 9.40 -12.21 4.52
N TYR A 75 9.88 -13.45 4.58
CA TYR A 75 10.14 -14.15 5.83
C TYR A 75 11.61 -14.21 6.22
N LYS A 76 12.52 -14.04 5.26
CA LYS A 76 13.96 -14.24 5.44
C LYS A 76 14.78 -13.01 5.07
N SER A 77 14.14 -11.84 4.91
CA SER A 77 14.80 -10.55 4.65
C SER A 77 15.91 -10.23 5.64
N ARG A 78 15.72 -10.54 6.93
CA ARG A 78 16.74 -10.36 7.99
C ARG A 78 18.05 -11.13 7.73
N THR A 79 17.99 -12.17 6.91
CA THR A 79 19.16 -12.98 6.50
C THR A 79 19.68 -12.59 5.12
N MET A 80 18.99 -11.68 4.43
CA MET A 80 19.39 -11.18 3.12
C MET A 80 20.29 -9.96 3.31
N LYS A 81 21.38 -9.93 2.55
CA LYS A 81 22.25 -8.75 2.46
C LYS A 81 21.86 -7.86 1.29
N ASP A 82 21.37 -8.48 0.21
CA ASP A 82 21.05 -7.79 -1.03
C ASP A 82 20.01 -8.55 -1.86
N VAL A 83 19.51 -7.91 -2.91
CA VAL A 83 18.55 -8.43 -3.89
C VAL A 83 19.24 -8.64 -5.23
N ALA A 84 18.88 -9.72 -5.92
CA ALA A 84 19.37 -9.93 -7.27
C ALA A 84 18.77 -8.86 -8.19
N GLY A 85 19.62 -8.11 -8.88
CA GLY A 85 19.20 -6.95 -9.68
C GLY A 85 18.18 -7.26 -10.79
N GLU A 86 18.08 -8.51 -11.24
CA GLU A 86 17.01 -8.96 -12.13
C GLU A 86 15.63 -8.92 -11.44
N TYR A 87 15.52 -9.55 -10.27
CA TYR A 87 14.26 -9.57 -9.52
C TYR A 87 13.89 -8.21 -8.97
N TYR A 88 14.87 -7.40 -8.57
CA TYR A 88 14.65 -6.00 -8.20
C TYR A 88 14.01 -5.22 -9.36
N ARG A 89 14.55 -5.33 -10.58
CA ARG A 89 13.99 -4.65 -11.75
C ARG A 89 12.58 -5.13 -12.10
N ARG A 90 12.32 -6.44 -12.02
CA ARG A 90 10.98 -7.00 -12.25
C ARG A 90 9.96 -6.50 -11.22
N LEU A 91 10.32 -6.52 -9.94
CA LEU A 91 9.46 -5.98 -8.87
C LEU A 91 9.21 -4.49 -9.06
N LYS A 92 10.24 -3.72 -9.40
CA LYS A 92 10.12 -2.29 -9.67
C LYS A 92 9.14 -2.00 -10.79
N LEU A 93 9.32 -2.63 -11.95
CA LEU A 93 8.45 -2.45 -13.11
C LEU A 93 7.00 -2.83 -12.80
N TYR A 94 6.80 -3.94 -12.08
CA TYR A 94 5.46 -4.35 -11.68
C TYR A 94 4.83 -3.37 -10.68
N TYR A 95 5.60 -2.87 -9.72
CA TYR A 95 5.18 -1.86 -8.76
C TYR A 95 4.79 -0.55 -9.44
N GLU A 96 5.63 -0.05 -10.35
CA GLU A 96 5.37 1.18 -11.12
C GLU A 96 4.11 1.04 -11.98
N HIS A 97 3.99 -0.04 -12.76
CA HIS A 97 2.77 -0.32 -13.53
C HIS A 97 1.52 -0.38 -12.64
N THR A 98 1.66 -0.96 -11.46
CA THR A 98 0.59 -1.08 -10.48
C THR A 98 0.17 0.27 -9.90
N CYS A 99 1.11 1.20 -9.73
CA CYS A 99 0.88 2.58 -9.32
C CYS A 99 0.22 3.39 -10.46
N GLU A 100 0.72 3.29 -11.68
CA GLU A 100 0.16 3.97 -12.86
C GLU A 100 -1.31 3.61 -13.09
N VAL A 101 -1.66 2.32 -12.97
CA VAL A 101 -3.06 1.86 -13.08
C VAL A 101 -3.93 2.45 -11.97
N ASN A 102 -3.38 2.65 -10.77
CA ASN A 102 -4.13 3.27 -9.68
C ASN A 102 -4.32 4.77 -9.90
N GLU A 103 -3.34 5.47 -10.46
CA GLU A 103 -3.44 6.89 -10.82
C GLU A 103 -4.48 7.11 -11.93
N ASP A 104 -4.46 6.30 -12.99
CA ASP A 104 -5.50 6.33 -14.04
C ASP A 104 -6.90 6.01 -13.47
N ALA A 105 -6.99 5.10 -12.49
CA ALA A 105 -8.25 4.85 -11.79
C ALA A 105 -8.70 6.08 -10.97
N ALA A 106 -7.79 6.75 -10.26
CA ALA A 106 -8.09 7.95 -9.49
C ALA A 106 -8.56 9.11 -10.39
N ASP A 107 -7.91 9.31 -11.54
CA ASP A 107 -8.30 10.32 -12.54
C ASP A 107 -9.71 10.06 -13.08
N ARG A 108 -10.08 8.79 -13.30
CA ARG A 108 -11.44 8.41 -13.71
C ARG A 108 -12.47 8.72 -12.63
N TYR A 109 -12.16 8.43 -11.37
CA TYR A 109 -13.03 8.77 -10.25
C TYR A 109 -13.18 10.29 -10.08
N GLU A 110 -12.12 11.07 -10.33
CA GLU A 110 -12.19 12.53 -10.29
C GLU A 110 -13.04 13.08 -11.45
N ALA A 111 -12.88 12.53 -12.66
CA ALA A 111 -13.72 12.88 -13.81
C ALA A 111 -15.21 12.53 -13.59
N GLU A 112 -15.50 11.38 -12.96
CA GLU A 112 -16.86 10.99 -12.60
C GLU A 112 -17.43 11.89 -11.50
N ARG A 113 -16.64 12.24 -10.49
CA ARG A 113 -17.04 13.18 -9.43
C ARG A 113 -17.30 14.59 -10.00
N LEU A 114 -16.49 15.04 -10.96
CA LEU A 114 -16.68 16.31 -11.65
C LEU A 114 -17.97 16.29 -12.49
N ARG A 115 -18.27 15.18 -13.17
CA ARG A 115 -19.53 14.98 -13.91
C ARG A 115 -20.74 15.04 -12.97
N LEU A 116 -20.72 14.28 -11.88
CA LEU A 116 -21.79 14.30 -10.89
C LEU A 116 -21.99 15.71 -10.30
N ARG A 117 -20.91 16.43 -10.00
CA ARG A 117 -20.98 17.81 -9.50
C ARG A 117 -21.61 18.78 -10.52
N GLY A 118 -21.23 18.66 -11.80
CA GLY A 118 -21.81 19.45 -12.89
C GLY A 118 -23.29 19.13 -13.17
N ASP A 119 -23.70 17.87 -12.99
CA ASP A 119 -25.11 17.48 -13.12
C ASP A 119 -25.95 18.02 -11.97
N HIS A 120 -25.42 18.01 -10.73
CA HIS A 120 -26.06 18.66 -9.59
C HIS A 120 -26.25 20.17 -9.81
N GLU A 121 -25.24 20.87 -10.33
CA GLU A 121 -25.32 22.31 -10.62
C GLU A 121 -26.38 22.62 -11.70
N LYS A 122 -26.49 21.80 -12.74
CA LYS A 122 -27.53 21.92 -13.78
C LYS A 122 -28.93 21.65 -13.24
N ILE A 123 -29.08 20.66 -12.35
CA ILE A 123 -30.35 20.33 -11.72
C ILE A 123 -30.83 21.50 -10.83
N ASP A 124 -29.92 22.11 -10.07
CA ASP A 124 -30.23 23.24 -9.21
C ASP A 124 -30.61 24.49 -10.03
N ALA A 125 -29.90 24.78 -11.13
CA ALA A 125 -30.26 25.87 -12.04
C ALA A 125 -31.65 25.67 -12.70
N LYS A 126 -31.99 24.42 -13.06
CA LYS A 126 -33.30 24.06 -13.63
C LYS A 126 -34.42 24.17 -12.59
N ARG A 127 -34.16 23.82 -11.32
CA ARG A 127 -35.11 24.04 -10.23
C ARG A 127 -35.30 25.51 -9.88
N ALA A 128 -34.23 26.30 -9.93
CA ALA A 128 -34.28 27.74 -9.66
C ALA A 128 -35.12 28.47 -10.71
N SER A 129 -34.90 28.20 -12.00
CA SER A 129 -35.69 28.77 -13.10
C SER A 129 -37.17 28.36 -13.03
N ALA A 130 -37.46 27.07 -12.82
CA ALA A 130 -38.84 26.60 -12.67
C ALA A 130 -39.58 27.24 -11.48
N ARG A 131 -38.89 27.53 -10.37
CA ARG A 131 -39.49 28.23 -9.22
C ARG A 131 -39.79 29.70 -9.52
N VAL A 132 -38.92 30.37 -10.28
CA VAL A 132 -39.14 31.78 -10.70
C VAL A 132 -40.33 31.87 -11.65
N ASP A 133 -40.47 30.93 -12.58
CA ASP A 133 -41.59 30.90 -13.54
C ASP A 133 -42.94 30.65 -12.85
N VAL A 134 -42.98 29.75 -11.87
CA VAL A 134 -44.18 29.50 -11.05
C VAL A 134 -44.55 30.74 -10.23
N ALA A 135 -43.59 31.43 -9.62
CA ALA A 135 -43.84 32.67 -8.87
C ALA A 135 -44.35 33.80 -9.78
N ALA A 136 -43.77 33.98 -10.97
CA ALA A 136 -44.17 34.99 -11.94
C ALA A 136 -45.59 34.73 -12.50
N SER A 137 -45.97 33.46 -12.70
CA SER A 137 -47.32 33.08 -13.14
C SER A 137 -48.40 33.38 -12.08
N THR A 138 -48.04 33.24 -10.80
CA THR A 138 -48.95 33.49 -9.66
C THR A 138 -49.21 34.99 -9.48
N ILE A 139 -48.18 35.83 -9.66
CA ILE A 139 -48.30 37.30 -9.58
C ILE A 139 -49.17 37.88 -10.70
N ARG A 140 -49.10 37.32 -11.93
CA ARG A 140 -49.92 37.78 -13.06
C ARG A 140 -51.40 37.45 -12.93
N LYS A 141 -51.76 36.38 -12.19
CA LYS A 141 -53.16 36.00 -11.93
C LYS A 141 -53.86 36.87 -10.88
N GLY A 142 -53.11 37.56 -10.01
CA GLY A 142 -53.66 38.42 -8.96
C GLY A 142 -53.90 39.88 -9.34
N LYS A 143 -53.51 40.34 -10.55
CA LYS A 143 -53.62 41.75 -10.99
C LYS A 143 -54.83 42.03 -11.92
N LYS A 144 -55.74 41.06 -12.06
CA LYS A 144 -57.07 41.25 -12.68
C LYS A 144 -58.13 41.02 -11.61
N GLY A 145 -58.40 42.05 -10.83
CA GLY A 145 -59.43 42.10 -9.80
C GLY A 145 -59.63 43.56 -9.41
#